data_AF-A0A158QWK9-F1
#
_entry.id   AF-A0A158QWK9-F1
#
_cell.length_a   1.000
_cell.length_b   1.000
_cell.length_c   1.000
_cell.angle_alpha   90.00
_cell.angle_beta   90.00
_cell.angle_gamma   90.00
#
_symmetry.space_group_name_H-M   'P 1'
#
loop_
_entity.id
_entity.type
_entity.pdbx_description
1 polymer ?
#
loop_
_entity_poly.entity_id
_entity_poly.type
_entity_poly.pdbx_seq_one_letter_code
_entity_poly.pdbx_strand_id
1 'polypeptide(L)'
;MKSKNSADFQFSSSKYIIITDYEHLFSEGKFNPNVPGSKSDRLIGSGFEAKVRAIAARRLVEKPHTMLVYRIFEIDEKIKQMPRDKSALYKLFLAESAVVFHARYYPGAHEIDGLLEWFQKNSSSDGLSVKNLSYDRSNWEPQFVSLAQIPFHDENFPFQLRDNTVLRWEMCRANYSIDVLDDVFMFHRGIKGKSSGERSRAVQKENSAKFEVALKRFIERMDREYPATKKKCPAPER
;
A
#
# COMPACT_ATOMS: atom_id res chain seq x y z
N MET A 1 -25.60 47.04 6.11
CA MET A 1 -24.61 46.55 5.12
C MET A 1 -24.02 45.25 5.66
N LYS A 2 -24.01 44.21 4.83
CA LYS A 2 -23.91 42.79 5.20
C LYS A 2 -22.59 42.44 5.89
N SER A 3 -22.65 41.69 7.00
CA SER A 3 -21.52 40.92 7.51
C SER A 3 -21.16 39.84 6.49
N LYS A 4 -19.87 39.76 6.13
CA LYS A 4 -19.35 38.58 5.42
C LYS A 4 -19.01 37.56 6.48
N ASN A 5 -19.82 36.52 6.58
CA ASN A 5 -19.41 35.25 7.17
C ASN A 5 -18.19 34.75 6.39
N SER A 6 -17.02 34.72 7.03
CA SER A 6 -15.95 33.83 6.61
C SER A 6 -16.40 32.42 6.97
N ALA A 7 -16.92 31.70 5.98
CA ALA A 7 -17.02 30.26 6.07
C ALA A 7 -15.58 29.73 6.11
N ASP A 8 -15.10 29.40 7.31
CA ASP A 8 -13.93 28.55 7.47
C ASP A 8 -14.30 27.19 6.86
N PHE A 9 -13.96 27.02 5.59
CA PHE A 9 -13.93 25.71 4.96
C PHE A 9 -12.78 24.93 5.58
N GLN A 10 -13.03 24.35 6.75
CA GLN A 10 -12.17 23.34 7.34
C GLN A 10 -12.36 22.08 6.49
N PHE A 11 -11.61 21.99 5.39
CA PHE A 11 -11.39 20.70 4.73
C PHE A 11 -10.90 19.75 5.82
N SER A 12 -11.66 18.69 6.09
CA SER A 12 -11.26 17.63 7.00
C SER A 12 -9.92 17.07 6.51
N SER A 13 -8.81 17.57 7.06
CA SER A 13 -7.49 17.06 6.76
C SER A 13 -7.35 15.75 7.52
N SER A 14 -7.76 14.64 6.90
CA SER A 14 -7.52 13.31 7.45
C SER A 14 -6.05 13.20 7.84
N LYS A 15 -5.77 12.93 9.14
CA LYS A 15 -4.40 12.85 9.68
C LYS A 15 -3.56 11.79 8.96
N TYR A 16 -4.21 10.71 8.53
CA TYR A 16 -3.59 9.60 7.83
C TYR A 16 -4.09 9.51 6.39
N ILE A 17 -3.23 9.08 5.50
CA ILE A 17 -3.55 8.76 4.11
C ILE A 17 -3.29 7.27 3.86
N ILE A 18 -4.12 6.66 3.03
CA ILE A 18 -3.91 5.33 2.47
C ILE A 18 -3.55 5.46 0.99
N ILE A 19 -2.45 4.84 0.59
CA ILE A 19 -2.05 4.70 -0.81
C ILE A 19 -2.29 3.24 -1.18
N THR A 20 -3.24 3.03 -2.09
CA THR A 20 -3.68 1.72 -2.57
C THR A 20 -4.00 1.77 -4.07
N ASP A 21 -3.85 0.66 -4.77
CA ASP A 21 -4.41 0.48 -6.11
C ASP A 21 -5.95 0.45 -6.06
N TYR A 22 -6.58 0.83 -7.18
CA TYR A 22 -8.05 0.86 -7.32
C TYR A 22 -8.65 -0.58 -7.25
N GLU A 23 -9.93 -0.70 -6.83
CA GLU A 23 -10.70 -1.97 -6.76
C GLU A 23 -10.27 -3.03 -5.72
N HIS A 24 -9.95 -2.63 -4.49
CA HIS A 24 -9.57 -3.58 -3.45
C HIS A 24 -10.58 -3.66 -2.29
N LEU A 25 -10.72 -4.87 -1.74
CA LEU A 25 -11.47 -5.16 -0.53
C LEU A 25 -10.51 -5.30 0.66
N PHE A 26 -10.96 -4.90 1.84
CA PHE A 26 -10.17 -4.94 3.07
C PHE A 26 -10.57 -6.12 3.95
N SER A 27 -9.63 -6.68 4.71
CA SER A 27 -9.93 -7.71 5.72
C SER A 27 -10.94 -7.19 6.75
N GLU A 28 -12.04 -7.91 6.93
CA GLU A 28 -13.07 -7.58 7.93
C GLU A 28 -12.68 -8.09 9.32
N GLY A 29 -13.07 -7.33 10.35
CA GLY A 29 -12.85 -7.73 11.72
C GLY A 29 -13.79 -8.84 12.18
N LYS A 30 -13.43 -9.55 13.25
CA LYS A 30 -14.39 -10.42 13.94
C LYS A 30 -15.49 -9.55 14.56
N PHE A 31 -16.75 -9.85 14.24
CA PHE A 31 -17.90 -9.26 14.93
C PHE A 31 -17.80 -9.60 16.42
N ASN A 32 -17.72 -8.58 17.29
CA ASN A 32 -17.80 -8.76 18.73
C ASN A 32 -19.22 -8.41 19.19
N PRO A 33 -20.04 -9.41 19.59
CA PRO A 33 -21.42 -9.16 20.02
C PRO A 33 -21.51 -8.30 21.30
N ASN A 34 -20.42 -8.21 22.07
CA ASN A 34 -20.38 -7.53 23.36
C ASN A 34 -20.07 -6.02 23.27
N VAL A 35 -19.83 -5.49 22.07
CA VAL A 35 -19.65 -4.04 21.85
C VAL A 35 -20.98 -3.41 21.45
N PRO A 36 -21.54 -2.45 22.22
CA PRO A 36 -22.77 -1.76 21.84
C PRO A 36 -22.57 -0.92 20.56
N GLY A 37 -23.52 -0.98 19.62
CA GLY A 37 -23.48 -0.19 18.38
C GLY A 37 -24.31 -0.78 17.23
N SER A 38 -24.45 -0.06 16.11
CA SER A 38 -25.06 -0.60 14.88
C SER A 38 -24.22 -1.76 14.29
N LYS A 39 -24.75 -2.52 13.33
CA LYS A 39 -23.97 -3.60 12.66
C LYS A 39 -22.72 -3.03 11.98
N SER A 40 -22.79 -1.81 11.45
CA SER A 40 -21.65 -1.03 10.97
C SER A 40 -20.69 -0.69 12.12
N ASP A 41 -21.17 -0.18 13.26
CA ASP A 41 -20.30 0.15 14.40
C ASP A 41 -19.60 -1.08 15.00
N ARG A 42 -20.28 -2.24 14.99
CA ARG A 42 -19.74 -3.54 15.43
C ARG A 42 -18.75 -4.17 14.45
N LEU A 43 -18.69 -3.68 13.20
CA LEU A 43 -17.62 -3.95 12.22
C LEU A 43 -16.49 -2.91 12.33
N ILE A 44 -16.81 -1.68 12.73
CA ILE A 44 -15.87 -0.55 12.94
C ILE A 44 -14.97 -0.75 14.18
N GLY A 45 -15.21 -1.79 15.00
CA GLY A 45 -14.38 -2.10 16.18
C GLY A 45 -13.24 -3.10 15.99
N SER A 46 -13.11 -3.77 14.85
CA SER A 46 -12.13 -4.87 14.69
C SER A 46 -11.57 -5.08 13.27
N GLY A 47 -12.05 -4.32 12.28
CA GLY A 47 -11.62 -4.43 10.88
C GLY A 47 -10.30 -3.71 10.57
N PHE A 48 -9.90 -3.79 9.30
CA PHE A 48 -8.67 -3.17 8.79
C PHE A 48 -8.49 -1.72 9.28
N GLU A 49 -9.48 -0.85 9.05
CA GLU A 49 -9.38 0.57 9.39
C GLU A 49 -9.10 0.79 10.88
N ALA A 50 -9.85 0.14 11.76
CA ALA A 50 -9.72 0.31 13.20
C ALA A 50 -8.34 -0.13 13.71
N LYS A 51 -7.86 -1.30 13.26
CA LYS A 51 -6.54 -1.82 13.61
C LYS A 51 -5.43 -0.89 13.10
N VAL A 52 -5.48 -0.52 11.82
CA VAL A 52 -4.47 0.32 11.20
C VAL A 52 -4.46 1.72 11.80
N ARG A 53 -5.62 2.31 12.08
CA ARG A 53 -5.74 3.61 12.76
C ARG A 53 -5.14 3.58 14.17
N ALA A 54 -5.37 2.51 14.93
CA ALA A 54 -4.79 2.33 16.26
C ALA A 54 -3.26 2.18 16.21
N ILE A 55 -2.74 1.42 15.25
CA ILE A 55 -1.29 1.26 15.03
C ILE A 55 -0.68 2.60 14.61
N ALA A 56 -1.29 3.28 13.62
CA ALA A 56 -0.85 4.58 13.12
C ALA A 56 -0.82 5.66 14.21
N ALA A 57 -1.83 5.69 15.08
CA ALA A 57 -1.92 6.64 16.19
C ALA A 57 -0.77 6.55 17.19
N ARG A 58 -0.19 5.35 17.39
CA ARG A 58 1.03 5.18 18.19
C ARG A 58 2.27 5.35 17.34
N ARG A 59 2.38 4.59 16.25
CA ARG A 59 3.62 4.42 15.51
C ARG A 59 4.05 5.65 14.74
N LEU A 60 3.11 6.39 14.14
CA LEU A 60 3.41 7.59 13.36
C LEU A 60 3.61 8.84 14.22
N VAL A 61 3.26 8.77 15.52
CA VAL A 61 3.67 9.79 16.50
C VAL A 61 5.13 9.57 16.90
N GLU A 62 5.52 8.32 17.16
CA GLU A 62 6.91 7.95 17.48
C GLU A 62 7.84 8.16 16.27
N LYS A 63 7.38 7.77 15.08
CA LYS A 63 8.17 7.73 13.86
C LYS A 63 7.37 8.28 12.66
N PRO A 64 7.29 9.62 12.49
CA PRO A 64 6.42 10.26 11.50
C PRO A 64 6.79 9.95 10.05
N HIS A 65 8.07 9.66 9.78
CA HIS A 65 8.55 9.23 8.46
C HIS A 65 8.50 7.70 8.32
N THR A 66 7.29 7.13 8.38
CA THR A 66 7.07 5.68 8.27
C THR A 66 5.95 5.35 7.31
N MET A 67 6.21 4.40 6.41
CA MET A 67 5.21 3.69 5.62
C MET A 67 4.75 2.45 6.38
N LEU A 68 3.48 2.42 6.79
CA LEU A 68 2.84 1.24 7.35
C LEU A 68 2.31 0.37 6.21
N VAL A 69 3.13 -0.57 5.76
CA VAL A 69 2.86 -1.43 4.60
C VAL A 69 2.01 -2.62 5.01
N TYR A 70 1.05 -3.01 4.18
CA TYR A 70 0.24 -4.21 4.40
C TYR A 70 0.31 -5.15 3.18
N ARG A 71 0.04 -6.44 3.42
CA ARG A 71 0.06 -7.47 2.36
C ARG A 71 -1.24 -7.46 1.55
N ILE A 72 -1.12 -7.80 0.28
CA ILE A 72 -2.23 -7.77 -0.68
C ILE A 72 -2.25 -9.08 -1.46
N PHE A 73 -3.45 -9.58 -1.73
CA PHE A 73 -3.66 -10.87 -2.37
C PHE A 73 -4.66 -10.77 -3.52
N GLU A 74 -4.56 -11.69 -4.47
CA GLU A 74 -5.63 -11.99 -5.42
C GLU A 74 -6.28 -13.31 -5.01
N ILE A 75 -7.60 -13.37 -5.06
CA ILE A 75 -8.37 -14.55 -4.65
C ILE A 75 -9.16 -15.05 -5.85
N ASP A 76 -9.16 -16.36 -6.08
CA ASP A 76 -9.93 -16.99 -7.15
C ASP A 76 -11.40 -16.54 -7.09
N GLU A 77 -11.92 -16.08 -8.23
CA GLU A 77 -13.29 -15.58 -8.37
C GLU A 77 -14.36 -16.61 -8.00
N LYS A 78 -14.02 -17.91 -8.08
CA LYS A 78 -14.87 -19.04 -7.70
C LYS A 78 -15.11 -19.15 -6.20
N ILE A 79 -14.26 -18.53 -5.38
CA ILE A 79 -14.45 -18.50 -3.92
C ILE A 79 -15.71 -17.70 -3.61
N LYS A 80 -16.68 -18.35 -2.96
CA LYS A 80 -17.97 -17.71 -2.60
C LYS A 80 -17.85 -16.87 -1.33
N GLN A 81 -17.09 -17.35 -0.36
CA GLN A 81 -16.87 -16.67 0.91
C GLN A 81 -15.45 -16.13 0.97
N MET A 82 -15.31 -14.81 0.84
CA MET A 82 -14.03 -14.14 0.91
C MET A 82 -13.42 -14.24 2.33
N PRO A 83 -12.09 -14.32 2.45
CA PRO A 83 -11.43 -14.43 3.74
C PRO A 83 -11.58 -13.12 4.52
N ARG A 84 -12.00 -13.26 5.77
CA ARG A 84 -12.11 -12.12 6.69
C ARG A 84 -10.87 -11.95 7.55
N ASP A 85 -10.18 -13.05 7.85
CA ASP A 85 -9.01 -13.07 8.71
C ASP A 85 -7.82 -13.82 8.10
N LYS A 86 -6.66 -13.66 8.74
CA LYS A 86 -5.38 -14.24 8.29
C LYS A 86 -5.43 -15.78 8.20
N SER A 87 -6.21 -16.45 9.06
CA SER A 87 -6.35 -17.91 9.03
C SER A 87 -7.16 -18.38 7.84
N ALA A 88 -8.30 -17.74 7.55
CA ALA A 88 -9.10 -18.01 6.36
C ALA A 88 -8.29 -17.76 5.08
N LEU A 89 -7.54 -16.64 5.02
CA LEU A 89 -6.65 -16.35 3.90
C LEU A 89 -5.56 -17.43 3.75
N TYR A 90 -4.96 -17.87 4.85
CA TYR A 90 -3.92 -18.89 4.80
C TYR A 90 -4.42 -20.23 4.25
N LYS A 91 -5.65 -20.64 4.60
CA LYS A 91 -6.29 -21.83 4.02
C LYS A 91 -6.45 -21.71 2.51
N LEU A 92 -6.88 -20.55 2.02
CA LEU A 92 -7.00 -20.28 0.58
C LEU A 92 -5.63 -20.26 -0.11
N PHE A 93 -4.62 -19.71 0.56
CA PHE A 93 -3.24 -19.67 0.05
C PHE A 93 -2.66 -21.09 -0.09
N LEU A 94 -2.82 -21.95 0.92
CA LEU A 94 -2.40 -23.36 0.87
C LEU A 94 -3.15 -24.16 -0.21
N ALA A 95 -4.39 -23.79 -0.51
CA ALA A 95 -5.19 -24.40 -1.58
C ALA A 95 -4.96 -23.76 -2.95
N GLU A 96 -3.94 -22.90 -3.10
CA GLU A 96 -3.60 -22.15 -4.33
C GLU A 96 -4.75 -21.29 -4.90
N SER A 97 -5.78 -21.05 -4.08
CA SER A 97 -6.95 -20.23 -4.40
C SER A 97 -6.77 -18.77 -3.99
N ALA A 98 -5.64 -18.45 -3.35
CA ALA A 98 -5.18 -17.09 -3.11
C ALA A 98 -3.68 -17.00 -3.41
N VAL A 99 -3.26 -15.89 -4.04
CA VAL A 99 -1.84 -15.60 -4.34
C VAL A 99 -1.49 -14.19 -3.91
N VAL A 100 -0.21 -13.88 -3.72
CA VAL A 100 0.23 -12.48 -3.55
C VAL A 100 -0.19 -11.68 -4.77
N PHE A 101 -0.61 -10.43 -4.57
CA PHE A 101 -1.10 -9.57 -5.64
C PHE A 101 -0.12 -9.46 -6.80
N HIS A 102 -0.61 -9.69 -8.02
CA HIS A 102 0.16 -9.75 -9.25
C HIS A 102 1.29 -10.81 -9.29
N ALA A 103 1.32 -11.81 -8.40
CA ALA A 103 2.38 -12.82 -8.40
C ALA A 103 2.53 -13.55 -9.76
N ARG A 104 1.45 -13.68 -10.54
CA ARG A 104 1.48 -14.31 -11.88
C ARG A 104 1.76 -13.34 -13.02
N TYR A 105 1.43 -12.06 -12.85
CA TYR A 105 1.51 -11.01 -13.89
C TYR A 105 2.80 -10.19 -13.76
N TYR A 106 3.14 -9.79 -12.54
CA TYR A 106 4.31 -8.98 -12.22
C TYR A 106 5.04 -9.48 -10.95
N PRO A 107 5.77 -10.61 -11.05
CA PRO A 107 6.49 -11.21 -9.92
C PRO A 107 7.45 -10.22 -9.25
N GLY A 108 7.55 -10.28 -7.93
CA GLY A 108 8.40 -9.39 -7.13
C GLY A 108 7.82 -7.99 -6.86
N ALA A 109 6.85 -7.49 -7.61
CA ALA A 109 6.38 -6.10 -7.45
C ALA A 109 5.64 -5.83 -6.12
N HIS A 110 4.89 -6.81 -5.60
CA HIS A 110 4.16 -6.67 -4.32
C HIS A 110 4.58 -7.70 -3.26
N GLU A 111 5.64 -8.45 -3.52
CA GLU A 111 6.17 -9.42 -2.56
C GLU A 111 6.74 -8.72 -1.33
N ILE A 112 6.61 -9.37 -0.18
CA ILE A 112 7.21 -8.89 1.07
C ILE A 112 7.76 -10.14 1.76
N ASP A 113 9.04 -10.10 2.12
CA ASP A 113 9.72 -11.22 2.78
C ASP A 113 9.01 -11.65 4.06
N GLY A 114 9.18 -12.92 4.44
CA GLY A 114 8.59 -13.47 5.65
C GLY A 114 7.09 -13.76 5.54
N LEU A 115 6.59 -14.18 4.37
CA LEU A 115 5.16 -14.43 4.15
C LEU A 115 4.63 -15.61 4.97
N LEU A 116 5.37 -16.72 5.03
CA LEU A 116 4.96 -17.90 5.79
C LEU A 116 4.97 -17.62 7.28
N GLU A 117 6.01 -16.95 7.75
CA GLU A 117 6.15 -16.46 9.11
C GLU A 117 5.00 -15.52 9.44
N TRP A 118 4.66 -14.59 8.54
CA TRP A 118 3.51 -13.70 8.72
C TRP A 118 2.21 -14.48 8.86
N PHE A 119 1.95 -15.52 8.06
CA PHE A 119 0.76 -16.37 8.21
C PHE A 119 0.73 -17.12 9.55
N GLN A 120 1.88 -17.65 9.98
CA GLN A 120 1.99 -18.52 11.15
C GLN A 120 2.10 -17.75 12.47
N LYS A 121 2.56 -16.50 12.45
CA LYS A 121 2.72 -15.67 13.65
C LYS A 121 1.35 -15.35 14.26
N ASN A 122 1.22 -15.54 15.57
CA ASN A 122 0.10 -14.97 16.32
C ASN A 122 0.17 -13.44 16.29
N SER A 123 -0.95 -12.76 16.54
CA SER A 123 -1.00 -11.29 16.54
C SER A 123 0.09 -10.69 17.42
N SER A 124 0.93 -9.84 16.81
CA SER A 124 1.96 -9.05 17.49
C SER A 124 1.32 -8.03 18.44
N SER A 125 1.98 -7.79 19.58
CA SER A 125 1.50 -6.85 20.60
C SER A 125 1.49 -5.40 20.12
N ASP A 126 2.39 -5.04 19.21
CA ASP A 126 2.47 -3.71 18.63
C ASP A 126 1.79 -3.58 17.25
N GLY A 127 1.25 -4.69 16.71
CA GLY A 127 0.57 -4.74 15.42
C GLY A 127 1.52 -4.75 14.22
N LEU A 128 2.82 -4.98 14.42
CA LEU A 128 3.84 -5.01 13.37
C LEU A 128 4.49 -6.38 13.24
N SER A 129 4.57 -6.89 12.01
CA SER A 129 5.27 -8.15 11.72
C SER A 129 6.77 -7.93 11.52
N VAL A 130 7.14 -6.82 10.86
CA VAL A 130 8.52 -6.43 10.53
C VAL A 130 8.69 -4.94 10.75
N LYS A 131 9.84 -4.51 11.26
CA LYS A 131 10.20 -3.09 11.43
C LYS A 131 11.43 -2.75 10.61
N ASN A 132 11.47 -1.54 10.06
CA ASN A 132 12.59 -1.02 9.26
C ASN A 132 12.98 -1.94 8.10
N LEU A 133 12.00 -2.46 7.37
CA LEU A 133 12.27 -3.22 6.15
C LEU A 133 13.02 -2.31 5.15
N SER A 134 14.03 -2.87 4.49
CA SER A 134 14.84 -2.13 3.51
C SER A 134 14.12 -2.05 2.17
N TYR A 135 14.33 -0.95 1.44
CA TYR A 135 14.01 -0.90 0.02
C TYR A 135 15.11 -1.64 -0.74
N ASP A 136 14.81 -2.82 -1.23
CA ASP A 136 15.79 -3.73 -1.85
C ASP A 136 15.72 -3.74 -3.38
N ARG A 137 14.61 -3.25 -3.97
CA ARG A 137 14.40 -3.25 -5.42
C ARG A 137 13.58 -2.05 -5.90
N SER A 138 13.90 -1.65 -7.11
CA SER A 138 13.32 -0.53 -7.86
C SER A 138 11.86 -0.74 -8.24
N ASN A 139 11.46 -1.97 -8.53
CA ASN A 139 10.12 -2.29 -9.03
C ASN A 139 9.08 -2.56 -7.93
N TRP A 140 9.43 -2.31 -6.67
CA TRP A 140 8.55 -2.62 -5.55
C TRP A 140 7.45 -1.57 -5.37
N GLU A 141 6.21 -2.04 -5.29
CA GLU A 141 4.98 -1.24 -5.19
C GLU A 141 4.17 -1.62 -3.94
N PRO A 142 4.71 -1.43 -2.73
CA PRO A 142 3.95 -1.64 -1.52
C PRO A 142 2.80 -0.63 -1.45
N GLN A 143 1.64 -1.10 -1.00
CA GLN A 143 0.54 -0.24 -0.58
C GLN A 143 0.66 0.00 0.93
N PHE A 144 0.31 1.21 1.37
CA PHE A 144 0.70 1.66 2.70
C PHE A 144 -0.23 2.72 3.27
N VAL A 145 -0.14 2.87 4.59
CA VAL A 145 -0.68 4.00 5.33
C VAL A 145 0.45 4.86 5.88
N SER A 146 0.28 6.18 5.85
CA SER A 146 1.23 7.14 6.41
C SER A 146 0.48 8.34 7.00
N LEU A 147 1.21 9.31 7.55
CA LEU A 147 0.68 10.65 7.76
C LEU A 147 0.30 11.26 6.40
N ALA A 148 -0.69 12.14 6.36
CA ALA A 148 -1.09 12.80 5.11
C ALA A 148 0.01 13.72 4.54
N GLN A 149 0.98 14.10 5.36
CA GLN A 149 2.16 14.86 4.92
C GLN A 149 3.22 13.88 4.38
N ILE A 150 3.04 13.48 3.12
CA ILE A 150 4.01 12.74 2.31
C ILE A 150 4.37 13.57 1.07
N PRO A 151 5.49 13.26 0.39
CA PRO A 151 5.74 13.79 -0.95
C PRO A 151 4.54 13.58 -1.88
N PHE A 152 4.31 14.55 -2.77
CA PHE A 152 3.25 14.44 -3.77
C PHE A 152 3.62 13.44 -4.86
N HIS A 153 2.60 12.87 -5.49
CA HIS A 153 2.79 12.06 -6.68
C HIS A 153 3.35 12.91 -7.82
N ASP A 154 4.33 12.37 -8.56
CA ASP A 154 4.96 13.07 -9.68
C ASP A 154 4.17 12.80 -10.98
N GLU A 155 3.19 13.66 -11.25
CA GLU A 155 2.27 13.57 -12.41
C GLU A 155 2.98 13.70 -13.78
N ASN A 156 4.29 13.91 -13.81
CA ASN A 156 5.05 13.84 -15.07
C ASN A 156 5.25 12.40 -15.56
N PHE A 157 5.15 11.41 -14.66
CA PHE A 157 5.22 10.00 -15.05
C PHE A 157 3.96 9.58 -15.79
N PRO A 158 4.09 9.04 -17.02
CA PRO A 158 2.93 8.70 -17.81
C PRO A 158 2.29 7.40 -17.32
N PHE A 159 0.97 7.29 -17.52
CA PHE A 159 0.18 6.11 -17.19
C PHE A 159 0.82 4.80 -17.70
N GLN A 160 0.79 3.77 -16.85
CA GLN A 160 1.33 2.42 -17.09
C GLN A 160 2.86 2.34 -17.22
N LEU A 161 3.61 3.39 -16.89
CA LEU A 161 5.06 3.39 -16.79
C LEU A 161 5.50 3.99 -15.45
N ARG A 162 5.57 3.14 -14.41
CA ARG A 162 6.07 3.49 -13.08
C ARG A 162 5.33 4.63 -12.40
N ASP A 163 4.13 4.96 -12.86
CA ASP A 163 3.19 5.85 -12.21
C ASP A 163 2.89 5.37 -10.78
N ASN A 164 2.66 4.08 -10.57
CA ASN A 164 2.47 3.55 -9.22
C ASN A 164 3.76 3.50 -8.38
N THR A 165 4.93 3.34 -9.02
CA THR A 165 6.23 3.19 -8.35
C THR A 165 6.86 4.52 -7.95
N VAL A 166 6.64 5.61 -8.69
CA VAL A 166 7.40 6.87 -8.54
C VAL A 166 7.32 7.45 -7.13
N LEU A 167 6.13 7.44 -6.53
CA LEU A 167 5.94 7.90 -5.16
C LEU A 167 6.80 7.08 -4.18
N ARG A 168 6.97 5.77 -4.40
CA ARG A 168 7.74 4.90 -3.51
C ARG A 168 9.23 5.18 -3.59
N TRP A 169 9.73 5.48 -4.79
CA TRP A 169 11.10 5.97 -4.94
C TRP A 169 11.31 7.24 -4.15
N GLU A 170 10.41 8.22 -4.27
CA GLU A 170 10.54 9.47 -3.54
C GLU A 170 10.41 9.28 -2.03
N MET A 171 9.50 8.42 -1.56
CA MET A 171 9.39 8.06 -0.14
C MET A 171 10.69 7.46 0.40
N CYS A 172 11.34 6.55 -0.35
CA CYS A 172 12.66 6.05 0.02
C CYS A 172 13.69 7.19 0.07
N ARG A 173 13.74 8.03 -0.96
CA ARG A 173 14.70 9.13 -1.04
C ARG A 173 14.49 10.14 0.08
N ALA A 174 13.25 10.41 0.48
CA ALA A 174 12.86 11.19 1.65
C ALA A 174 13.09 10.46 3.00
N ASN A 175 13.79 9.32 2.99
CA ASN A 175 14.21 8.56 4.18
C ASN A 175 13.03 8.05 5.03
N TYR A 176 11.89 7.74 4.40
CA TYR A 176 10.83 7.00 5.07
C TYR A 176 11.30 5.59 5.39
N SER A 177 10.95 5.09 6.57
CA SER A 177 11.14 3.68 6.90
C SER A 177 9.91 2.87 6.59
N ILE A 178 10.07 1.56 6.38
CA ILE A 178 8.93 0.66 6.22
C ILE A 178 8.75 -0.19 7.46
N ASP A 179 7.53 -0.15 7.99
CA ASP A 179 7.08 -1.13 8.98
C ASP A 179 5.91 -1.91 8.38
N VAL A 180 5.97 -3.24 8.46
CA VAL A 180 4.94 -4.12 7.88
C VAL A 180 3.91 -4.44 8.96
N LEU A 181 2.65 -4.16 8.64
CA LEU A 181 1.51 -4.41 9.51
C LEU A 181 1.23 -5.92 9.64
N ASP A 182 0.91 -6.32 10.86
CA ASP A 182 0.45 -7.66 11.17
C ASP A 182 -1.08 -7.73 11.19
N ASP A 183 -1.61 -8.93 10.93
CA ASP A 183 -3.03 -9.29 11.09
C ASP A 183 -4.03 -8.35 10.38
N VAL A 184 -3.58 -7.76 9.28
CA VAL A 184 -4.38 -6.98 8.31
C VAL A 184 -3.89 -7.27 6.89
N PHE A 185 -4.82 -7.31 5.94
CA PHE A 185 -4.50 -7.47 4.53
C PHE A 185 -5.60 -6.87 3.67
N MET A 186 -5.26 -6.67 2.40
CA MET A 186 -6.21 -6.34 1.34
C MET A 186 -6.26 -7.47 0.32
N PHE A 187 -7.34 -7.54 -0.43
CA PHE A 187 -7.44 -8.49 -1.53
C PHE A 187 -8.28 -7.98 -2.69
N HIS A 188 -8.00 -8.52 -3.86
CA HIS A 188 -8.75 -8.35 -5.09
C HIS A 188 -9.41 -9.69 -5.46
N ARG A 189 -10.62 -9.63 -6.05
CA ARG A 189 -11.33 -10.82 -6.53
C ARG A 189 -10.99 -11.07 -7.99
N GLY A 190 -10.53 -12.28 -8.28
CA GLY A 190 -9.98 -12.68 -9.57
C GLY A 190 -8.46 -12.60 -9.58
N ILE A 191 -7.81 -13.66 -10.06
CA ILE A 191 -6.36 -13.75 -10.24
C ILE A 191 -6.04 -13.35 -11.67
N LYS A 192 -5.33 -12.24 -11.87
CA LYS A 192 -4.98 -11.76 -13.21
C LYS A 192 -3.90 -12.67 -13.83
N GLY A 193 -4.16 -13.12 -15.07
CA GLY A 193 -3.23 -13.90 -15.88
C GLY A 193 -2.30 -13.02 -16.73
N LYS A 194 -1.30 -13.65 -17.36
CA LYS A 194 -0.29 -12.98 -18.22
C LYS A 194 -0.85 -12.39 -19.53
N SER A 195 -2.02 -12.83 -19.98
CA SER A 195 -2.64 -12.41 -21.26
C SER A 195 -3.27 -11.02 -21.24
N SER A 196 -3.28 -10.32 -20.11
CA SER A 196 -3.88 -8.98 -19.96
C SER A 196 -3.02 -7.82 -20.49
N GLY A 197 -1.84 -8.10 -21.07
CA GLY A 197 -0.78 -7.10 -21.29
C GLY A 197 -0.69 -6.43 -22.67
N GLU A 198 -1.40 -6.88 -23.71
CA GLU A 198 -1.19 -6.36 -25.08
C GLU A 198 -1.56 -4.88 -25.23
N ARG A 199 -2.72 -4.49 -24.70
CA ARG A 199 -3.14 -3.07 -24.67
C ARG A 199 -2.20 -2.21 -23.82
N SER A 200 -1.66 -2.78 -22.74
CA SER A 200 -0.69 -2.10 -21.87
C SER A 200 0.63 -1.82 -22.62
N ARG A 201 1.14 -2.79 -23.39
CA ARG A 201 2.37 -2.61 -24.17
C ARG A 201 2.27 -1.50 -25.22
N ALA A 202 1.12 -1.38 -25.89
CA ALA A 202 0.92 -0.31 -26.89
C ALA A 202 0.97 1.08 -26.23
N VAL A 203 0.28 1.25 -25.10
CA VAL A 203 0.28 2.50 -24.31
C VAL A 203 1.69 2.81 -23.77
N GLN A 204 2.38 1.81 -23.22
CA GLN A 204 3.75 1.96 -22.75
C GLN A 204 4.71 2.39 -23.86
N LYS A 205 4.55 1.86 -25.08
CA LYS A 205 5.36 2.26 -26.22
C LYS A 205 5.13 3.73 -26.59
N GLU A 206 3.87 4.16 -26.63
CA GLU A 206 3.50 5.56 -26.90
C GLU A 206 4.05 6.52 -25.82
N ASN A 207 4.01 6.08 -24.57
CA ASN A 207 4.47 6.87 -23.43
C ASN A 207 5.99 6.82 -23.19
N SER A 208 6.73 6.03 -23.96
CA SER A 208 8.17 5.78 -23.72
C SER A 208 9.00 7.05 -23.66
N ALA A 209 8.85 7.96 -24.63
CA ALA A 209 9.66 9.18 -24.67
C ALA A 209 9.34 10.12 -23.49
N LYS A 210 8.07 10.20 -23.10
CA LYS A 210 7.64 11.00 -21.93
C LYS A 210 8.23 10.44 -20.65
N PHE A 211 8.22 9.11 -20.51
CA PHE A 211 8.80 8.41 -19.37
C PHE A 211 10.29 8.69 -19.22
N GLU A 212 11.10 8.60 -20.29
CA GLU A 212 12.55 8.86 -20.20
C GLU A 212 12.85 10.30 -19.73
N VAL A 213 12.07 11.28 -20.21
CA VAL A 213 12.21 12.67 -19.77
C VAL A 213 11.80 12.84 -18.30
N ALA A 214 10.71 12.21 -17.88
CA ALA A 214 10.24 12.24 -16.50
C ALA A 214 11.26 11.58 -15.55
N LEU A 215 11.76 10.40 -15.90
CA LEU A 215 12.75 9.65 -15.12
C LEU A 215 14.04 10.45 -14.93
N LYS A 216 14.56 11.06 -15.99
CA LYS A 216 15.75 11.91 -15.90
C LYS A 216 15.55 13.07 -14.93
N ARG A 217 14.44 13.82 -15.08
CA ARG A 217 14.11 14.96 -14.21
C ARG A 217 13.91 14.52 -12.77
N PHE A 218 13.29 13.38 -12.56
CA PHE A 218 13.09 12.79 -11.24
C PHE A 218 14.43 12.47 -10.57
N ILE A 219 15.35 11.78 -11.26
CA ILE A 219 16.67 11.44 -10.72
C ILE A 219 17.45 12.71 -10.37
N GLU A 220 17.49 13.71 -11.25
CA GLU A 220 18.14 15.00 -11.00
C GLU A 220 17.55 15.71 -9.77
N ARG A 221 16.23 15.71 -9.63
CA ARG A 221 15.52 16.27 -8.47
C ARG A 221 15.86 15.52 -7.19
N MET A 222 15.77 14.18 -7.19
CA MET A 222 16.07 13.34 -6.02
C MET A 222 17.52 13.47 -5.57
N ASP A 223 18.46 13.58 -6.50
CA ASP A 223 19.88 13.75 -6.18
C ASP A 223 20.19 15.13 -5.58
N ARG A 224 19.46 16.16 -6.01
CA ARG A 224 19.56 17.51 -5.44
C ARG A 224 18.90 17.62 -4.07
N GLU A 225 17.67 17.11 -3.92
CA GLU A 225 16.86 17.28 -2.70
C GLU A 225 17.20 16.25 -1.62
N TYR A 226 17.59 15.04 -2.03
CA TYR A 226 17.89 13.92 -1.13
C TYR A 226 19.26 13.26 -1.44
N PRO A 227 20.38 14.00 -1.32
CA PRO A 227 21.71 13.46 -1.65
C PRO A 227 22.13 12.31 -0.71
N ALA A 228 21.70 12.33 0.56
CA ALA A 228 22.10 11.38 1.59
C ALA A 228 21.55 9.95 1.39
N THR A 229 20.46 9.79 0.64
CA THR A 229 19.78 8.51 0.41
C THR A 229 20.10 7.91 -0.96
N LYS A 230 20.86 8.61 -1.82
CA LYS A 230 21.22 8.17 -3.17
C LYS A 230 21.81 6.76 -3.23
N LYS A 231 22.64 6.38 -2.26
CA LYS A 231 23.27 5.05 -2.18
C LYS A 231 22.47 4.03 -1.35
N LYS A 232 21.43 4.48 -0.63
CA LYS A 232 20.60 3.64 0.23
C LYS A 232 19.36 3.13 -0.49
N CYS A 233 18.83 3.93 -1.41
CA CYS A 233 17.64 3.60 -2.17
C CYS A 233 17.99 2.91 -3.49
N PRO A 234 17.14 1.99 -3.96
CA PRO A 234 17.24 1.43 -5.31
C PRO A 234 17.22 2.54 -6.36
N ALA A 235 17.96 2.34 -7.44
CA ALA A 235 17.95 3.26 -8.57
C ALA A 235 16.59 3.18 -9.29
N PRO A 236 15.92 4.32 -9.56
CA PRO A 236 14.74 4.35 -10.42
C PRO A 236 15.04 3.77 -11.80
N GLU A 237 14.18 2.89 -12.30
CA GLU A 237 14.35 2.23 -13.61
C GLU A 237 13.01 2.00 -14.31
N ARG A 238 13.08 1.62 -15.58
CA ARG A 238 11.93 1.28 -16.42
C ARG A 238 11.25 -0.01 -15.99
#